data_AF-A0A1H8BWD8-F1
#
_entry.id   AF-A0A1H8BWD8-F1
#
_cell.length_a   1.000
_cell.length_b   1.000
_cell.length_c   1.000
_cell.angle_alpha   90.00
_cell.angle_beta   90.00
_cell.angle_gamma   90.00
#
_symmetry.space_group_name_H-M   'P 1'
#
loop_
_entity.id
_entity.type
_entity.pdbx_description
1 polymer ?
#
loop_
_entity_poly.entity_id
_entity_poly.type
_entity_poly.pdbx_seq_one_letter_code
_entity_poly.pdbx_strand_id
1 'polypeptide(L)' 'MANTPLTVLDLVPIPSGSDAAQALRNSIDLAQHAEDLGYARYWFAEHHLNPGVAGTSPAVVLALTAAATSTIRLG' A
#
# COMPACT_ATOMS: atom_id res chain seq x y z
N MET A 1 14.91 10.26 23.39
CA MET A 1 15.03 10.20 21.91
C MET A 1 13.68 10.63 21.35
N ALA A 2 13.64 11.54 20.38
CA ALA A 2 12.37 11.88 19.74
C ALA A 2 11.87 10.65 18.98
N ASN A 3 10.59 10.31 19.15
CA ASN A 3 9.97 9.17 18.47
C ASN A 3 9.69 9.57 17.01
N THR A 4 10.58 9.24 16.08
CA THR A 4 10.39 9.55 14.66
C THR A 4 9.25 8.69 14.10
N PRO A 5 8.17 9.28 13.54
CA PRO A 5 7.08 8.50 12.97
C PRO A 5 7.55 7.62 11.81
N LEU A 6 7.07 6.38 11.77
CA LEU A 6 7.31 5.46 10.65
C LEU A 6 6.16 5.53 9.66
N THR A 7 6.49 5.43 8.36
CA THR A 7 5.53 5.41 7.26
C THR A 7 5.91 4.34 6.23
N VAL A 8 4.96 3.91 5.40
CA VAL A 8 5.18 2.93 4.32
C VAL A 8 5.05 3.62 2.96
N LEU A 9 5.91 3.26 2.01
CA LEU A 9 5.75 3.54 0.58
C LEU A 9 5.63 2.20 -0.15
N ASP A 10 4.48 1.97 -0.76
CA ASP A 10 4.15 0.74 -1.45
C ASP A 10 4.07 0.97 -2.96
N LEU A 11 4.73 0.10 -3.72
CA LEU A 11 4.73 0.12 -5.18
C LEU A 11 3.66 -0.84 -5.75
N VAL A 12 2.96 -1.57 -4.90
CA VAL A 12 2.09 -2.70 -5.25
C VAL A 12 2.89 -3.75 -6.04
N PRO A 13 3.99 -4.30 -5.47
CA PRO A 13 4.88 -5.20 -6.19
C PRO A 13 4.16 -6.49 -6.57
N ILE A 14 4.45 -7.00 -7.76
CA ILE A 14 4.01 -8.31 -8.24
C ILE A 14 5.18 -9.30 -8.06
N PRO A 15 5.15 -10.19 -7.04
CA PRO A 15 6.20 -11.19 -6.87
C PRO A 15 6.27 -12.16 -8.05
N SER A 16 7.43 -12.78 -8.24
CA SER A 16 7.60 -13.83 -9.26
C SER A 16 6.59 -14.97 -9.01
N GLY A 17 5.90 -15.40 -10.07
CA GLY A 17 4.86 -16.43 -10.00
C GLY A 17 3.50 -15.96 -9.47
N SER A 18 3.34 -14.65 -9.20
CA SER A 18 2.08 -14.04 -8.76
C SER A 18 1.41 -13.25 -9.89
N ASP A 19 0.24 -12.69 -9.61
CA ASP A 19 -0.46 -11.75 -10.47
C ASP A 19 -0.78 -10.42 -9.77
N ALA A 20 -1.29 -9.46 -10.55
CA ALA A 20 -1.67 -8.13 -10.07
C ALA A 20 -2.81 -8.16 -9.04
N ALA A 21 -3.74 -9.13 -9.15
CA ALA A 21 -4.85 -9.24 -8.21
C ALA A 21 -4.35 -9.63 -6.82
N GLN A 22 -3.39 -10.56 -6.76
CA GLN A 22 -2.75 -10.94 -5.52
C GLN A 22 -1.87 -9.82 -4.97
N ALA A 23 -1.15 -9.08 -5.83
CA ALA A 23 -0.37 -7.92 -5.41
C ALA A 23 -1.25 -6.86 -4.70
N LEU A 24 -2.42 -6.54 -5.27
CA LEU A 24 -3.38 -5.62 -4.65
C LEU A 24 -3.88 -6.13 -3.30
N ARG A 25 -4.20 -7.43 -3.18
CA ARG A 25 -4.61 -8.03 -1.90
C ARG A 25 -3.49 -7.95 -0.85
N ASN A 26 -2.25 -8.23 -1.24
CA ASN A 26 -1.10 -8.13 -0.34
C ASN A 26 -0.86 -6.69 0.15
N SER A 27 -1.03 -5.69 -0.72
CA SER A 27 -0.92 -4.29 -0.36
C SER A 27 -1.99 -3.85 0.64
N ILE A 28 -3.24 -4.29 0.46
CA ILE A 28 -4.33 -3.99 1.41
C ILE A 28 -4.06 -4.67 2.76
N ASP A 29 -3.67 -5.94 2.75
CA ASP A 29 -3.30 -6.68 3.95
C ASP A 29 -2.13 -5.99 4.71
N LEU A 30 -1.10 -5.55 3.98
CA LEU A 30 0.01 -4.81 4.58
C LEU A 30 -0.42 -3.46 5.16
N ALA A 31 -1.36 -2.75 4.54
CA ALA A 31 -1.88 -1.50 5.06
C ALA A 31 -2.66 -1.70 6.38
N GLN A 32 -3.43 -2.78 6.51
CA GLN A 32 -4.12 -3.14 7.76
C GLN A 32 -3.11 -3.45 8.87
N HIS A 33 -2.08 -4.25 8.58
CA HIS A 33 -1.01 -4.53 9.55
C HIS A 33 -0.23 -3.27 9.93
N ALA A 34 0.06 -2.38 8.97
CA ALA A 34 0.74 -1.12 9.25
C ALA A 34 -0.09 -0.21 10.18
N GLU A 35 -1.42 -0.19 9.99
CA GLU A 35 -2.35 0.48 10.91
C GLU A 35 -2.29 -0.11 12.32
N ASP A 36 -2.41 -1.44 12.45
CA ASP A 36 -2.37 -2.13 13.76
C ASP A 36 -1.05 -1.91 14.50
N LEU A 37 0.06 -1.78 13.75
CA LEU A 37 1.39 -1.49 14.28
C LEU A 37 1.64 -0.01 14.59
N GLY A 38 0.69 0.88 14.30
CA GLY A 38 0.77 2.31 14.62
C GLY A 38 1.64 3.13 13.66
N TYR A 39 1.80 2.70 12.40
CA TYR A 39 2.45 3.53 11.38
C TYR A 39 1.62 4.79 11.12
N ALA A 40 2.30 5.91 10.90
CA ALA A 40 1.64 7.21 10.76
C ALA A 40 0.94 7.39 9.40
N ARG A 41 1.42 6.69 8.36
CA ARG A 41 0.92 6.83 6.99
C ARG A 41 1.33 5.68 6.08
N TYR A 42 0.45 5.36 5.14
CA TYR A 42 0.69 4.46 4.01
C TYR A 42 0.57 5.22 2.69
N TRP A 43 1.58 5.12 1.81
CA TRP A 43 1.60 5.74 0.49
C TRP A 43 1.57 4.72 -0.63
N PHE A 44 0.91 5.04 -1.74
CA PHE A 44 1.03 4.29 -3.00
C PHE A 44 1.83 5.08 -4.04
N ALA A 45 2.80 4.43 -4.68
CA ALA A 45 3.52 4.99 -5.80
C ALA A 45 2.78 4.74 -7.14
N GLU A 46 2.92 5.66 -8.10
CA GLU A 46 2.40 5.49 -9.45
C GLU A 46 3.48 5.03 -10.43
N HIS A 47 3.23 3.95 -11.16
CA HIS A 47 4.12 3.40 -12.17
C HIS A 47 3.33 2.91 -13.38
N HIS A 48 3.83 3.23 -14.57
CA HIS A 48 3.25 2.79 -15.85
C HIS A 48 4.25 1.91 -16.60
N LEU A 49 3.73 0.96 -17.40
CA LEU A 49 4.52 0.09 -18.27
C LEU A 49 5.61 -0.74 -17.55
N ASN A 50 5.42 -1.00 -16.25
CA ASN A 50 6.32 -1.82 -15.45
C ASN A 50 5.60 -3.12 -15.04
N PRO A 51 5.97 -4.29 -15.60
CA PRO A 51 5.30 -5.55 -15.29
C PRO A 51 5.55 -6.05 -13.85
N GLY A 52 6.51 -5.48 -13.12
CA GLY A 52 6.81 -5.85 -11.73
C GLY A 52 5.93 -5.18 -10.69
N VAL A 53 5.02 -4.28 -11.07
CA VAL A 53 4.18 -3.49 -10.16
C VAL A 53 2.78 -3.31 -10.72
N ALA A 54 1.77 -3.27 -9.85
CA ALA A 54 0.37 -3.04 -10.23
C ALA A 54 -0.12 -1.60 -9.95
N GLY A 55 0.75 -0.72 -9.44
CA GLY A 55 0.40 0.65 -9.02
C GLY A 55 0.22 1.66 -10.15
N THR A 56 -0.70 1.46 -11.10
CA THR A 56 -0.93 2.41 -12.21
C THR A 56 -1.98 3.49 -11.90
N SER A 57 -2.80 3.31 -10.87
CA SER A 57 -3.83 4.27 -10.46
C SER A 57 -3.92 4.38 -8.94
N PRO A 58 -3.11 5.25 -8.31
CA PRO A 58 -3.10 5.43 -6.85
C PRO A 58 -4.47 5.77 -6.29
N ALA A 59 -5.26 6.61 -6.97
CA ALA A 59 -6.58 7.00 -6.51
C ALA A 59 -7.54 5.80 -6.29
N VAL A 60 -7.49 4.80 -7.17
CA VAL A 60 -8.32 3.59 -7.04
C VAL A 60 -7.81 2.72 -5.90
N VAL A 61 -6.49 2.51 -5.80
CA VAL A 61 -5.89 1.69 -4.75
C VAL A 61 -6.09 2.33 -3.37
N LEU A 62 -6.02 3.66 -3.29
CA LEU A 62 -6.33 4.43 -2.09
C LEU A 62 -7.78 4.24 -1.65
N ALA A 63 -8.73 4.29 -2.58
CA ALA A 63 -10.14 4.07 -2.26
C ALA A 63 -10.40 2.64 -1.72
N LEU A 64 -9.76 1.63 -2.32
CA LEU A 64 -9.84 0.25 -1.84
C LEU A 64 -9.22 0.09 -0.45
N THR A 65 -8.06 0.70 -0.23
CA THR A 65 -7.35 0.63 1.05
C THR A 65 -8.09 1.37 2.15
N ALA A 66 -8.68 2.54 1.84
CA ALA A 66 -9.51 3.31 2.75
C ALA A 66 -10.74 2.54 3.23
N ALA A 67 -11.27 1.61 2.43
CA ALA A 67 -12.36 0.73 2.84
C ALA A 67 -11.92 -0.38 3.80
N ALA A 68 -10.62 -0.67 3.90
CA ALA A 68 -10.05 -1.75 4.70
C ALA A 68 -9.34 -1.26 5.99
N THR A 69 -9.06 0.05 6.10
CA THR A 69 -8.39 0.69 7.24
C THR A 69 -9.24 1.79 7.85
N SER A 70 -9.02 2.15 9.12
CA SER A 70 -9.90 3.08 9.85
C SER A 70 -9.23 4.39 10.32
N THR A 71 -7.92 4.40 10.55
CA THR A 71 -7.21 5.47 11.27
C THR A 71 -5.89 5.89 10.62
N ILE A 72 -5.21 4.99 9.91
CA ILE A 72 -3.96 5.30 9.21
C ILE A 72 -4.21 6.32 8.11
N ARG A 73 -3.28 7.26 7.94
CA ARG A 73 -3.36 8.23 6.84
C ARG A 73 -2.98 7.53 5.55
N LEU A 74 -3.75 7.77 4.50
CA LEU A 74 -3.47 7.25 3.16
C LEU A 74 -3.00 8.40 2.25
N GLY A 75 -2.16 8.09 1.26
CA GLY A 75 -1.64 9.07 0.31
C GLY A 75 -1.14 8.48 -0.99
#